data_AF-A0A5C7W4Z2-F1
#
_entry.id   AF-A0A5C7W4Z2-F1
#
_cell.length_a   1.000
_cell.length_b   1.000
_cell.length_c   1.000
_cell.angle_alpha   90.00
_cell.angle_beta   90.00
_cell.angle_gamma   90.00
#
_symmetry.space_group_name_H-M   'P 1'
#
loop_
_entity.id
_entity.type
_entity.pdbx_description
1 polymer ?
#
loop_
_entity_poly.entity_id
_entity_poly.type
_entity_poly.pdbx_seq_one_letter_code
_entity_poly.pdbx_strand_id
1 'polypeptide(L)'
;MSTLETFLLADFLGTATWLWLSFLAVVIALLAFDLGVLHRDEREIGVKESLMLSAGYISMGLLFSVWVFFQKGGDASMDYLTGFLIEKSLSMDNVFVIALIFSFLAIPRRYQHRVLFWGILGVIVLRAIMIGLGAALISEFDWILYVFGAFLLLTGVKMLFSKVDD
;
A
#
# COMPACT_ATOMS: atom_id res chain seq x y z
N MET A 1 19.94 -16.88 29.25
CA MET A 1 19.85 -17.05 27.77
C MET A 1 18.38 -17.34 27.44
N SER A 2 17.44 -16.49 27.89
CA SER A 2 16.23 -17.05 28.54
C SER A 2 14.93 -16.24 28.50
N THR A 3 14.83 -15.13 27.77
CA THR A 3 13.54 -14.39 27.66
C THR A 3 13.38 -13.75 26.30
N LEU A 4 14.46 -13.14 25.78
CA LEU A 4 14.50 -12.56 24.44
C LEU A 4 14.29 -13.60 23.34
N GLU A 5 14.94 -14.76 23.40
CA GLU A 5 14.77 -15.80 22.38
C GLU A 5 13.36 -16.39 22.40
N THR A 6 12.79 -16.61 23.59
CA THR A 6 11.41 -17.08 23.77
C THR A 6 10.40 -16.06 23.26
N PHE A 7 10.65 -14.77 23.45
CA PHE A 7 9.80 -13.70 22.91
C PHE A 7 9.95 -13.57 21.39
N LEU A 8 11.17 -13.64 20.85
CA LEU A 8 11.43 -13.51 19.40
C LEU A 8 10.87 -14.68 18.58
N LEU A 9 10.86 -15.87 19.16
CA LEU A 9 10.28 -17.08 18.55
C LEU A 9 8.82 -17.32 18.95
N ALA A 10 8.24 -16.50 19.83
CA ALA A 10 6.83 -16.60 20.18
C ALA A 10 5.98 -16.39 18.92
N ASP A 11 4.99 -17.26 18.75
CA ASP A 11 4.00 -17.13 17.69
C ASP A 11 3.11 -15.92 17.98
N PHE A 12 3.11 -14.97 17.07
CA PHE A 12 2.29 -13.78 17.11
C PHE A 12 1.59 -13.64 15.75
N LEU A 13 0.25 -13.75 15.74
CA LEU A 13 -0.56 -13.75 14.51
C LEU A 13 -0.12 -14.82 13.48
N GLY A 14 0.19 -16.04 13.94
CA GLY A 14 0.51 -17.18 13.07
C GLY A 14 1.92 -17.15 12.47
N THR A 15 2.78 -16.23 12.92
CA THR A 15 4.18 -16.10 12.48
C THR A 15 5.09 -15.66 13.64
N ALA A 16 6.40 -15.94 13.56
CA ALA A 16 7.32 -15.63 14.65
C ALA A 16 7.48 -14.11 14.87
N THR A 17 7.50 -13.67 16.13
CA THR A 17 7.56 -12.25 16.53
C THR A 17 8.75 -11.48 15.91
N TRP A 18 9.89 -12.13 15.70
CA TRP A 18 11.05 -11.49 15.04
C TRP A 18 10.79 -11.09 13.58
N LEU A 19 9.91 -11.81 12.86
CA LEU A 19 9.51 -11.46 11.49
C LEU A 19 8.72 -10.16 11.49
N TRP A 20 7.81 -9.98 12.45
CA TRP A 20 7.09 -8.73 12.64
C TRP A 20 8.01 -7.56 12.99
N LEU A 21 8.98 -7.78 13.89
CA LEU A 21 9.95 -6.76 14.27
C LEU A 21 10.87 -6.38 13.10
N SER A 22 11.33 -7.35 12.31
CA SER A 22 12.16 -7.07 11.13
C SER A 22 11.36 -6.35 10.03
N PHE A 23 10.11 -6.75 9.78
CA PHE A 23 9.20 -6.05 8.89
C PHE A 23 9.00 -4.58 9.32
N LEU A 24 8.67 -4.36 10.59
CA LEU A 24 8.48 -3.01 11.14
C LEU A 24 9.76 -2.17 11.02
N ALA A 25 10.92 -2.77 11.30
CA ALA A 25 12.21 -2.09 11.17
C ALA A 25 12.49 -1.67 9.71
N VAL A 26 12.23 -2.56 8.74
CA VAL A 26 12.38 -2.25 7.30
C VAL A 26 11.43 -1.13 6.88
N VAL A 27 10.16 -1.17 7.31
CA VAL A 27 9.17 -0.13 7.01
C VAL A 27 9.61 1.23 7.55
N ILE A 28 10.06 1.29 8.81
CA ILE A 28 10.54 2.54 9.43
C ILE A 28 11.80 3.04 8.71
N ALA A 29 12.74 2.16 8.37
CA ALA A 29 13.96 2.52 7.66
C ALA A 29 13.67 3.08 6.26
N LEU A 30 12.77 2.43 5.51
CA LEU A 30 12.34 2.90 4.19
C LEU A 30 11.60 4.24 4.28
N LEU A 31 10.68 4.41 5.24
CA LEU A 31 10.00 5.70 5.47
C LEU A 31 11.01 6.80 5.81
N ALA A 32 11.96 6.53 6.70
CA ALA A 32 13.00 7.51 7.06
C ALA A 32 13.90 7.87 5.88
N PHE A 33 14.23 6.90 5.02
CA PHE A 33 15.05 7.11 3.83
C PHE A 33 14.32 7.89 2.73
N ASP A 34 13.13 7.44 2.35
CA ASP A 34 12.31 8.02 1.28
C ASP A 34 11.89 9.47 1.60
N LEU A 35 11.54 9.73 2.86
CA LEU A 35 11.03 11.02 3.33
C LEU A 35 12.12 11.96 3.88
N GLY A 36 13.24 11.41 4.37
CA GLY A 36 14.32 12.19 4.99
C GLY A 36 15.47 12.55 4.06
N VAL A 37 15.78 11.70 3.07
CA VAL A 37 17.01 11.82 2.27
C VAL A 37 16.73 12.01 0.78
N LEU A 38 15.69 11.38 0.23
CA LEU A 38 15.59 11.19 -1.22
C LEU A 38 14.96 12.36 -2.01
N HIS A 39 14.12 13.19 -1.41
CA HIS A 39 13.34 14.22 -2.12
C HIS A 39 13.62 15.66 -1.68
N ARG A 40 14.90 16.02 -1.54
CA ARG A 40 15.32 17.38 -1.18
C ARG A 40 15.26 18.40 -2.34
N ASP A 41 15.10 17.93 -3.58
CA ASP A 41 15.04 18.78 -4.77
C ASP A 41 13.65 18.75 -5.43
N GLU A 42 12.97 19.91 -5.37
CA GLU A 42 11.70 20.19 -6.01
C GLU A 42 11.89 20.29 -7.54
N ARG A 43 11.85 19.16 -8.25
CA ARG A 43 11.62 19.16 -9.69
C ARG A 43 10.17 18.75 -9.95
N GLU A 44 9.38 19.69 -10.47
CA GLU A 44 8.01 19.42 -10.87
C GLU A 44 8.01 18.46 -12.08
N ILE A 45 7.79 17.17 -11.83
CA ILE A 45 7.58 16.20 -12.91
C ILE A 45 6.19 16.48 -13.50
N GLY A 46 6.15 16.83 -14.79
CA GLY A 46 4.89 17.10 -15.49
C GLY A 46 4.04 15.83 -15.64
N VAL A 47 2.72 15.98 -15.79
CA VAL A 47 1.77 14.85 -15.89
C VAL A 47 2.16 13.84 -16.97
N LYS A 48 2.62 14.32 -18.14
CA LYS A 48 3.07 13.46 -19.25
C LYS A 48 4.32 12.67 -18.89
N GLU A 49 5.27 13.28 -18.20
CA GLU A 49 6.52 12.65 -17.79
C GLU A 49 6.27 11.63 -16.68
N SER A 50 5.43 11.95 -15.70
CA SER A 50 4.97 11.02 -14.66
C SER A 50 4.24 9.81 -15.23
N LEU A 51 3.36 10.01 -16.20
CA LEU A 51 2.65 8.91 -16.87
C LEU A 51 3.62 8.03 -17.67
N MET A 52 4.57 8.61 -18.40
CA MET A 52 5.53 7.86 -19.20
C MET A 52 6.51 7.08 -18.32
N LEU A 53 6.94 7.68 -17.20
CA LEU A 53 7.79 7.03 -16.21
C LEU A 53 7.06 5.85 -15.54
N SER A 54 5.80 6.07 -15.13
CA SER A 54 4.94 5.02 -14.57
C SER A 54 4.71 3.88 -15.57
N ALA A 55 4.41 4.21 -16.84
CA ALA A 55 4.27 3.23 -17.90
C ALA A 55 5.56 2.42 -18.09
N GLY A 56 6.74 3.06 -18.05
CA GLY A 56 8.03 2.39 -18.10
C GLY A 56 8.23 1.39 -16.96
N TYR A 57 7.91 1.76 -15.73
CA TYR A 57 7.96 0.85 -14.58
C TYR A 57 6.97 -0.33 -14.70
N ILE A 58 5.76 -0.07 -15.21
CA ILE A 58 4.78 -1.13 -15.46
C ILE A 58 5.30 -2.08 -16.54
N SER A 59 5.84 -1.55 -17.64
CA SER A 59 6.43 -2.36 -18.71
C SER A 59 7.56 -3.23 -18.22
N MET A 60 8.45 -2.72 -17.36
CA MET A 60 9.52 -3.52 -16.75
C MET A 60 8.96 -4.66 -15.88
N GLY A 61 7.93 -4.41 -15.08
CA GLY A 61 7.25 -5.46 -14.30
C GLY A 61 6.62 -6.53 -15.21
N LEU A 62 5.93 -6.13 -16.27
CA LEU A 62 5.33 -7.06 -17.24
C LEU A 62 6.40 -7.87 -17.99
N LEU A 63 7.49 -7.24 -18.43
CA LEU A 63 8.62 -7.93 -19.05
C LEU A 63 9.25 -8.95 -18.10
N PHE A 64 9.37 -8.60 -16.82
CA PHE A 64 9.84 -9.53 -15.80
C PHE A 64 8.89 -10.72 -15.64
N SER A 65 7.56 -10.49 -15.63
CA SER A 65 6.57 -11.58 -15.63
C SER A 65 6.76 -12.52 -16.82
N VAL A 66 6.93 -11.98 -18.03
CA VAL A 66 7.18 -12.77 -19.24
C VAL A 66 8.49 -13.56 -19.13
N TRP A 67 9.54 -12.96 -18.57
CA TRP A 67 10.79 -13.66 -18.30
C TRP A 67 10.61 -14.81 -17.28
N VAL A 68 9.84 -14.59 -16.21
CA VAL A 68 9.48 -15.62 -15.23
C VAL A 68 8.70 -16.76 -15.89
N PHE A 69 7.79 -16.44 -16.82
CA PHE A 69 7.04 -17.44 -17.58
C PHE A 69 7.97 -18.41 -18.33
N PHE A 70 9.00 -17.89 -19.02
CA PHE A 70 9.97 -18.73 -19.73
C PHE A 70 10.88 -19.55 -18.80
N GLN A 71 11.19 -19.03 -17.60
CA GLN A 71 12.15 -19.67 -16.69
C GLN A 71 11.51 -20.66 -15.69
N LYS A 72 10.33 -20.33 -15.17
CA LYS A 72 9.67 -21.03 -14.06
C LYS A 72 8.27 -21.54 -14.42
N GLY A 73 7.78 -21.25 -15.62
CA GLY A 73 6.48 -21.71 -16.11
C GLY A 73 5.32 -20.77 -15.80
N GLY A 74 4.12 -21.20 -16.21
CA GLY A 74 2.90 -20.40 -16.14
C GLY A 74 2.47 -20.02 -14.73
N ASP A 75 2.52 -20.97 -13.79
CA ASP A 75 2.03 -20.78 -12.42
C ASP A 75 2.82 -19.70 -11.68
N ALA A 76 4.16 -19.78 -11.73
CA ALA A 76 5.03 -18.79 -11.08
C ALA A 76 4.91 -17.39 -11.72
N SER A 77 4.68 -17.32 -13.04
CA SER A 77 4.40 -16.04 -13.71
C SER A 77 3.04 -15.48 -13.31
N MET A 78 2.03 -16.33 -13.14
CA MET A 78 0.70 -15.91 -12.74
C MET A 78 0.73 -15.36 -11.31
N ASP A 79 1.37 -16.07 -10.38
CA ASP A 79 1.53 -15.61 -8.99
C ASP A 79 2.25 -14.26 -8.92
N TYR A 80 3.33 -14.10 -9.69
CA TYR A 80 4.04 -12.82 -9.80
C TYR A 80 3.13 -11.71 -10.35
N LEU A 81 2.44 -11.96 -11.46
CA LEU A 81 1.60 -10.97 -12.12
C LEU A 81 0.40 -10.57 -11.26
N THR A 82 -0.23 -11.54 -10.59
CA THR A 82 -1.31 -11.31 -9.64
C THR A 82 -0.82 -10.47 -8.47
N GLY A 83 0.32 -10.81 -7.86
CA GLY A 83 0.92 -10.00 -6.80
C GLY A 83 1.23 -8.58 -7.26
N PHE A 84 1.88 -8.44 -8.41
CA PHE A 84 2.22 -7.14 -9.01
C PHE A 84 0.98 -6.27 -9.25
N LEU A 85 -0.09 -6.83 -9.82
CA LEU A 85 -1.33 -6.09 -10.08
C LEU A 85 -2.06 -5.71 -8.78
N ILE A 86 -2.07 -6.60 -7.78
CA ILE A 86 -2.66 -6.31 -6.47
C ILE A 86 -1.90 -5.15 -5.81
N GLU A 87 -0.57 -5.20 -5.77
CA GLU A 87 0.25 -4.13 -5.19
C GLU A 87 0.03 -2.80 -5.90
N LYS A 88 0.01 -2.81 -7.24
CA LYS A 88 -0.25 -1.59 -8.03
C LYS A 88 -1.65 -1.03 -7.80
N SER A 89 -2.67 -1.87 -7.78
CA SER A 89 -4.06 -1.43 -7.53
C SER A 89 -4.20 -0.81 -6.15
N LEU A 90 -3.58 -1.42 -5.14
CA LEU A 90 -3.62 -0.95 -3.75
C LEU A 90 -2.90 0.39 -3.56
N SER A 91 -1.82 0.64 -4.30
CA SER A 91 -1.15 1.95 -4.30
C SER A 91 -1.99 3.07 -4.92
N MET A 92 -2.82 2.77 -5.92
CA MET A 92 -3.63 3.78 -6.62
C MET A 92 -4.75 4.33 -5.75
N ASP A 93 -5.41 3.46 -4.97
CA ASP A 93 -6.44 3.83 -4.00
C ASP A 93 -5.90 4.84 -2.96
N ASN A 94 -4.72 4.56 -2.41
CA ASN A 94 -4.04 5.43 -1.46
C ASN A 94 -3.74 6.83 -2.02
N VAL A 95 -3.19 6.90 -3.24
CA VAL A 95 -2.85 8.19 -3.87
C VAL A 95 -4.11 8.98 -4.21
N PHE A 96 -5.18 8.31 -4.63
CA PHE A 96 -6.46 8.95 -4.96
C PHE A 96 -7.10 9.63 -3.74
N VAL A 97 -7.17 8.93 -2.60
CA VAL A 97 -7.72 9.50 -1.36
C VAL A 97 -6.91 10.72 -0.91
N ILE A 98 -5.57 10.65 -0.97
CA ILE A 98 -4.70 11.78 -0.62
C ILE A 98 -4.93 12.97 -1.54
N ALA A 99 -5.03 12.74 -2.85
CA ALA A 99 -5.28 13.80 -3.83
C ALA A 99 -6.63 14.49 -3.61
N LEU A 100 -7.69 13.71 -3.31
CA LEU A 100 -9.02 14.24 -3.00
C LEU A 100 -9.00 15.12 -1.74
N ILE A 101 -8.34 14.67 -0.68
CA ILE A 101 -8.19 15.44 0.56
C ILE A 101 -7.43 16.75 0.31
N PHE A 102 -6.34 16.71 -0.45
CA PHE A 102 -5.55 17.91 -0.75
C PHE A 102 -6.31 18.92 -1.60
N SER A 103 -7.11 18.43 -2.55
CA SER A 103 -8.00 19.25 -3.38
C SER A 103 -9.09 19.90 -2.52
N PHE A 104 -9.79 19.11 -1.71
CA PHE A 104 -10.85 19.59 -0.82
C PHE A 104 -10.37 20.64 0.18
N LEU A 105 -9.17 20.48 0.72
CA LEU A 105 -8.55 21.40 1.68
C LEU A 105 -7.78 22.56 1.01
N ALA A 106 -7.74 22.62 -0.32
CA ALA A 106 -7.03 23.63 -1.11
C ALA A 106 -5.58 23.88 -0.64
N ILE A 107 -4.84 22.81 -0.33
CA ILE A 107 -3.51 22.91 0.30
C ILE A 107 -2.50 23.48 -0.70
N PRO A 108 -1.85 24.64 -0.42
CA PRO A 108 -0.83 25.21 -1.29
C PRO A 108 0.34 24.25 -1.51
N ARG A 109 0.86 24.16 -2.74
CA ARG A 109 1.90 23.21 -3.16
C ARG A 109 3.12 23.14 -2.22
N ARG A 110 3.57 24.29 -1.70
CA ARG A 110 4.67 24.40 -0.73
C ARG A 110 4.48 23.56 0.54
N TYR A 111 3.24 23.32 0.96
CA TYR A 111 2.92 22.57 2.17
C TYR A 111 2.54 21.11 1.88
N GLN A 112 2.29 20.74 0.62
CA GLN A 112 1.84 19.40 0.26
C GLN A 112 2.82 18.33 0.74
N HIS A 113 4.14 18.53 0.62
CA HIS A 113 5.11 17.55 1.11
C HIS A 113 5.02 17.30 2.63
N ARG A 114 4.87 18.37 3.42
CA ARG A 114 4.76 18.24 4.88
C ARG A 114 3.43 17.61 5.31
N VAL A 115 2.35 17.96 4.64
CA VAL A 115 1.04 17.34 4.91
C VAL A 115 1.03 15.89 4.44
N LEU A 116 1.68 15.58 3.31
CA LEU A 116 1.82 14.23 2.77
C LEU A 116 2.58 13.34 3.75
N PHE A 117 3.66 13.84 4.35
CA PHE A 117 4.42 13.12 5.38
C PHE A 117 3.52 12.68 6.55
N TRP A 118 2.83 13.63 7.17
CA TRP A 118 1.94 13.34 8.31
C TRP A 118 0.72 12.51 7.89
N GLY A 119 0.24 12.70 6.66
CA GLY A 119 -0.86 11.94 6.07
C GLY A 119 -0.50 10.47 5.85
N ILE A 120 0.62 10.18 5.18
CA ILE A 120 1.08 8.80 4.94
C ILE A 120 1.33 8.09 6.27
N LEU A 121 2.00 8.74 7.23
CA LEU A 121 2.23 8.16 8.54
C LEU A 121 0.91 7.84 9.26
N GLY A 122 -0.04 8.76 9.25
CA GLY A 122 -1.37 8.57 9.82
C GLY A 122 -2.16 7.45 9.14
N VAL A 123 -2.13 7.38 7.80
CA VAL A 123 -2.80 6.34 7.02
C VAL A 123 -2.20 4.96 7.28
N ILE A 124 -0.87 4.84 7.36
CA ILE A 124 -0.21 3.57 7.67
C ILE A 124 -0.63 3.07 9.06
N VAL A 125 -0.67 3.95 10.07
CA VAL A 125 -1.11 3.60 11.42
C VAL A 125 -2.58 3.20 11.44
N LEU A 126 -3.45 4.01 10.82
CA LEU A 126 -4.88 3.69 10.73
C LEU A 126 -5.11 2.37 9.99
N ARG A 127 -4.35 2.13 8.92
CA ARG A 127 -4.39 0.88 8.16
C ARG A 127 -3.95 -0.30 9.02
N ALA A 128 -2.86 -0.19 9.77
CA ALA A 128 -2.41 -1.26 10.68
C ALA A 128 -3.48 -1.59 11.74
N ILE A 129 -4.11 -0.56 12.32
CA ILE A 129 -5.21 -0.72 13.28
C ILE A 129 -6.42 -1.39 12.61
N MET A 130 -6.86 -0.89 11.45
CA MET A 130 -8.02 -1.42 10.72
C MET A 130 -7.81 -2.86 10.27
N ILE A 131 -6.61 -3.22 9.80
CA ILE A 131 -6.26 -4.59 9.42
C ILE A 131 -6.23 -5.49 10.66
N GLY A 132 -5.60 -5.05 11.75
CA GLY A 132 -5.52 -5.83 12.98
C GLY A 132 -6.89 -6.07 13.61
N LEU A 133 -7.70 -5.02 13.73
CA LEU A 133 -9.08 -5.11 14.22
C LEU A 133 -9.96 -5.93 13.27
N GLY A 134 -9.84 -5.72 11.97
CA GLY A 134 -10.57 -6.49 10.96
C GLY A 134 -10.26 -7.98 11.03
N ALA A 135 -8.97 -8.34 11.15
CA ALA A 135 -8.54 -9.73 11.29
C ALA A 135 -9.08 -10.37 12.58
N ALA A 136 -9.00 -9.66 13.71
CA ALA A 136 -9.55 -10.14 14.98
C ALA A 136 -11.08 -10.31 14.91
N LEU A 137 -11.77 -9.38 14.25
CA LEU A 137 -13.22 -9.41 14.11
C LEU A 137 -13.70 -10.55 13.18
N ILE A 138 -12.97 -10.78 12.08
CA ILE A 138 -13.25 -11.89 11.15
C ILE A 138 -13.00 -13.24 11.84
N SER A 139 -11.96 -13.34 12.68
CA SER A 139 -11.64 -14.57 13.42
C SER A 139 -12.77 -15.02 14.36
N GLU A 140 -13.58 -14.10 14.86
CA GLU A 140 -14.69 -14.40 15.77
C GLU A 140 -16.04 -14.48 15.01
N PHE A 141 -16.15 -13.77 13.88
CA PHE A 141 -17.39 -13.64 13.11
C PHE A 141 -17.14 -13.75 11.60
N ASP A 142 -17.13 -14.97 11.08
CA ASP A 142 -16.91 -15.22 9.63
C ASP A 142 -17.95 -14.52 8.73
N TRP A 143 -19.19 -14.34 9.21
CA TRP A 143 -20.26 -13.67 8.46
C TRP A 143 -19.96 -12.19 8.18
N ILE A 144 -19.08 -11.57 8.98
CA ILE A 144 -18.66 -10.18 8.83
C ILE A 144 -17.89 -9.98 7.52
N LEU A 145 -17.26 -11.03 6.99
CA LEU A 145 -16.56 -10.99 5.70
C LEU A 145 -17.55 -10.70 4.56
N TYR A 146 -18.76 -11.29 4.59
CA TYR A 146 -19.81 -10.99 3.61
C TYR A 146 -20.31 -9.56 3.73
N VAL A 147 -20.43 -9.03 4.96
CA VAL A 147 -20.84 -7.63 5.19
C VAL A 147 -19.78 -6.66 4.67
N PHE A 148 -18.50 -6.91 4.99
CA PHE A 148 -17.39 -6.10 4.50
C PHE A 148 -17.29 -6.16 2.98
N GLY A 149 -17.42 -7.35 2.38
CA GLY A 149 -17.43 -7.53 0.94
C GLY A 149 -18.59 -6.79 0.26
N ALA A 150 -19.81 -6.90 0.80
CA ALA A 150 -20.96 -6.16 0.30
C ALA A 150 -20.78 -4.63 0.44
N PHE A 151 -20.27 -4.17 1.58
CA PHE A 151 -19.95 -2.77 1.81
C PHE A 151 -18.91 -2.23 0.81
N LEU A 152 -17.83 -2.98 0.58
CA LEU A 152 -16.79 -2.61 -0.40
C LEU A 152 -17.34 -2.59 -1.83
N LEU A 153 -18.17 -3.56 -2.21
CA LEU A 153 -18.83 -3.57 -3.52
C LEU A 153 -19.75 -2.36 -3.69
N LEU A 154 -20.59 -2.04 -2.70
CA LEU A 154 -21.46 -0.87 -2.73
C LEU A 154 -20.66 0.43 -2.83
N THR A 155 -19.58 0.54 -2.07
CA THR A 155 -18.73 1.73 -2.06
C THR A 155 -17.98 1.88 -3.39
N GLY A 156 -17.44 0.79 -3.93
CA GLY A 156 -16.79 0.77 -5.25
C GLY A 156 -17.75 1.15 -6.37
N VAL A 157 -18.98 0.62 -6.35
CA VAL A 157 -20.04 1.01 -7.29
C VAL A 157 -20.40 2.49 -7.14
N LYS A 158 -20.53 2.99 -5.90
CA LYS A 158 -20.82 4.40 -5.64
C LYS A 158 -19.71 5.32 -6.16
N MET A 159 -18.44 4.92 -6.05
CA MET A 159 -17.31 5.69 -6.59
C MET A 159 -17.30 5.72 -8.12
N LEU A 160 -17.70 4.63 -8.78
CA LEU A 160 -17.83 4.60 -10.26
C LEU A 160 -18.92 5.55 -10.76
N PHE A 161 -19.97 5.78 -9.97
CA PHE A 161 -21.10 6.64 -10.34
C PHE A 161 -21.04 8.04 -9.71
N SER A 162 -20.14 8.30 -8.76
CA SER A 162 -19.91 9.66 -8.28
C SER A 162 -19.18 10.45 -9.36
N LYS A 163 -19.93 11.24 -10.12
CA LYS A 163 -19.33 12.32 -10.92
C LYS A 163 -18.46 13.17 -10.00
N VAL A 164 -17.19 13.24 -10.33
CA VAL A 164 -16.35 14.36 -9.93
C VAL A 164 -17.00 15.57 -10.59
N ASP A 165 -17.84 16.28 -9.85
CA ASP A 165 -18.25 17.62 -10.26
C ASP A 165 -16.97 18.49 -10.19
N ASP A 166 -16.68 19.14 -11.31
CA ASP A 166 -15.45 19.89 -11.65
C ASP A 166 -14.93 20.85 -10.56
#